data_AF-A0A8J1M1W1-F1
#
_entry.id   AF-A0A8J1M1W1-F1
#
_cell.length_a   1.000
_cell.length_b   1.000
_cell.length_c   1.000
_cell.angle_alpha   90.00
_cell.angle_beta   90.00
_cell.angle_gamma   90.00
#
_symmetry.space_group_name_H-M   'P 1'
#
loop_
_entity.id
_entity.type
_entity.pdbx_description
1 polymer ?
#
loop_
_entity_poly.entity_id
_entity_poly.type
_entity_poly.pdbx_seq_one_letter_code
_entity_poly.pdbx_strand_id
1 'polypeptide(L)'
;MKSSGHCKVTIAVISFVSLTLVTAVIAAVVIVVVLGRNSSVSDPTINYYNGSFRITNINYTDDYKNSQSDAYKSMSAQIEGIISKTFDNSDVKNQYSSTKVISIR
;
A
#
# COMPACT_ATOMS: atom_id res chain seq x y z
N MET A 1 -50.74 19.83 51.64
CA MET A 1 -49.37 19.71 51.09
C MET A 1 -49.36 18.63 50.01
N LYS A 2 -49.45 19.00 48.73
CA LYS A 2 -49.47 18.09 47.57
C LYS A 2 -48.55 18.66 46.49
N SER A 3 -47.25 18.71 46.78
CA SER A 3 -46.21 19.21 45.87
C SER A 3 -44.93 18.41 46.09
N SER A 4 -44.97 17.11 45.79
CA SER A 4 -43.81 16.21 45.91
C SER A 4 -43.66 15.31 44.67
N GLY A 5 -44.75 15.00 43.96
CA GLY A 5 -44.72 14.20 42.73
C GLY A 5 -44.08 14.91 41.55
N HIS A 6 -44.39 16.19 41.32
CA HIS A 6 -43.92 16.94 40.15
C HIS A 6 -42.39 17.13 40.16
N CYS A 7 -41.78 17.42 41.32
CA CYS A 7 -40.32 17.57 41.44
C CYS A 7 -39.57 16.27 41.14
N LYS A 8 -40.08 15.13 41.64
CA LYS A 8 -39.50 13.80 41.38
C LYS A 8 -39.56 13.41 39.90
N VAL A 9 -40.68 13.71 39.24
CA VAL A 9 -40.86 13.44 37.80
C VAL A 9 -39.91 14.31 36.97
N THR A 10 -39.80 15.61 37.25
CA THR A 10 -38.89 16.51 36.53
C THR A 10 -37.42 16.09 36.70
N ILE A 11 -37.01 15.70 37.91
CA ILE A 11 -35.65 15.20 38.16
C ILE A 11 -35.39 13.89 37.39
N ALA A 12 -36.36 12.97 37.37
CA ALA A 12 -36.24 11.72 36.62
C ALA A 12 -36.11 11.95 35.11
N VAL A 13 -36.88 12.90 34.56
CA VAL A 13 -36.80 13.27 33.14
C VAL A 13 -35.44 13.88 32.80
N ILE A 14 -34.92 14.79 33.63
CA ILE A 14 -33.60 15.41 33.42
C ILE A 14 -32.49 14.35 33.48
N SER A 15 -32.57 13.42 34.44
CA SER A 15 -31.60 12.32 34.56
C SER A 15 -31.62 11.37 33.36
N PHE A 16 -32.81 11.13 32.78
CA PHE A 16 -32.92 10.29 31.58
C PHE A 16 -32.33 11.00 30.36
N VAL A 17 -32.63 12.29 30.19
CA VAL A 17 -32.09 13.10 29.09
C VAL A 17 -30.56 13.19 29.17
N SER A 18 -29.99 13.45 30.35
CA SER A 18 -28.53 13.49 30.51
C SER A 18 -27.86 12.16 30.21
N LEU A 19 -28.47 11.03 30.62
CA LEU A 19 -27.96 9.71 30.31
C LEU A 19 -27.95 9.44 28.80
N THR A 20 -29.03 9.77 28.09
CA THR A 20 -29.12 9.60 26.63
C THR A 20 -28.08 10.44 25.88
N LEU A 21 -27.84 11.68 26.34
CA LEU A 21 -26.83 12.56 25.76
C LEU A 21 -25.43 11.98 25.92
N VAL A 22 -25.11 11.46 27.12
CA VAL A 22 -23.81 10.83 27.40
C VAL A 22 -23.60 9.60 26.51
N THR A 23 -24.61 8.74 26.36
CA THR A 23 -24.52 7.58 25.47
C THR A 23 -24.30 7.99 24.00
N ALA A 24 -25.01 9.01 23.52
CA ALA A 24 -24.86 9.50 22.15
C ALA A 24 -23.44 10.07 21.90
N VAL A 25 -22.89 10.82 22.85
CA VAL A 25 -21.52 11.35 22.76
C VAL A 25 -20.50 10.22 22.73
N ILE A 26 -20.65 9.21 23.58
CA ILE A 26 -19.76 8.04 23.60
C ILE A 26 -19.83 7.30 22.26
N ALA A 27 -21.04 7.06 21.73
CA ALA A 27 -21.21 6.40 20.44
C ALA A 27 -20.55 7.19 19.30
N ALA A 28 -20.71 8.51 19.26
CA ALA A 28 -20.08 9.36 18.26
C ALA A 28 -18.54 9.32 18.33
N VAL A 29 -17.97 9.38 19.54
CA VAL A 29 -16.51 9.27 19.73
C VAL A 29 -16.00 7.90 19.26
N VAL A 30 -16.71 6.81 19.58
CA VAL A 30 -16.34 5.47 19.12
C VAL A 30 -16.38 5.38 17.60
N ILE A 31 -17.42 5.90 16.94
CA ILE A 31 -17.53 5.91 15.49
C ILE A 31 -16.37 6.68 14.84
N VAL A 32 -16.06 7.88 15.34
CA VAL A 32 -14.94 8.69 14.82
C VAL A 32 -13.60 7.96 14.97
N VAL A 33 -13.36 7.33 16.12
CA VAL A 33 -12.12 6.58 16.37
C VAL A 33 -12.03 5.33 15.50
N VAL A 34 -13.13 4.58 15.32
CA VAL A 34 -13.16 3.38 14.48
C VAL A 34 -12.96 3.75 13.00
N LEU A 35 -13.65 4.77 12.50
CA LEU A 35 -13.49 5.22 11.12
C LEU A 35 -12.12 5.86 10.87
N GLY A 36 -11.59 6.61 11.83
CA GLY A 36 -10.27 7.24 11.73
C GLY A 36 -9.10 6.25 11.77
N ARG A 37 -9.27 5.08 12.40
CA ARG A 37 -8.24 4.03 12.46
C ARG A 37 -8.06 3.26 11.14
N ASN A 38 -9.05 3.28 10.26
CA ASN A 38 -9.03 2.47 9.03
C ASN A 38 -8.21 3.11 7.91
N SER A 39 -7.69 4.32 8.13
CA SER A 39 -6.90 5.08 7.16
C SER A 39 -5.39 4.89 7.35
N SER A 40 -4.94 3.71 7.77
CA SER A 40 -3.56 3.31 7.51
C SER A 40 -3.45 2.95 6.04
N VAL A 41 -3.29 3.96 5.19
CA VAL A 41 -2.79 3.78 3.82
C VAL A 41 -1.40 3.19 3.99
N SER A 42 -1.29 1.87 3.94
CA SER A 42 0.00 1.20 3.85
C SER A 42 0.64 1.70 2.56
N ASP A 43 1.67 2.54 2.69
CA ASP A 43 2.47 2.95 1.54
C ASP A 43 2.90 1.67 0.80
N PRO A 44 2.70 1.57 -0.53
CA PRO A 44 3.11 0.39 -1.27
C PRO A 44 4.61 0.20 -1.07
N THR A 45 4.98 -0.84 -0.33
CA THR A 45 6.40 -1.15 -0.06
C THR A 45 7.03 -1.66 -1.35
N ILE A 46 7.92 -0.86 -1.93
CA ILE A 46 8.68 -1.24 -3.13
C ILE A 46 9.82 -2.15 -2.70
N ASN A 47 9.81 -3.40 -3.17
CA ASN A 47 10.87 -4.37 -2.94
C ASN A 47 11.76 -4.48 -4.18
N TYR A 48 13.07 -4.49 -3.97
CA TYR A 48 14.06 -4.67 -5.03
C TYR A 48 14.68 -6.06 -4.94
N TYR A 49 14.79 -6.73 -6.08
CA TYR A 49 15.41 -8.05 -6.20
C TYR A 49 16.57 -7.99 -7.19
N ASN A 50 17.66 -8.67 -6.87
CA ASN A 50 18.81 -8.83 -7.77
C ASN A 50 18.99 -10.30 -8.17
N GLY A 51 19.47 -10.51 -9.38
CA GLY A 51 19.69 -11.85 -9.92
C GLY A 51 20.78 -11.82 -10.97
N SER A 52 21.36 -12.98 -11.24
CA SER A 52 22.29 -13.19 -12.34
C SER A 52 21.85 -14.43 -13.11
N PHE A 53 21.78 -14.31 -14.43
CA PHE A 53 21.51 -15.42 -15.34
C PHE A 53 22.47 -15.35 -16.51
N ARG A 54 22.69 -16.48 -17.17
CA ARG A 54 23.59 -16.60 -18.32
C ARG A 54 22.78 -16.68 -19.61
N ILE A 55 23.14 -15.86 -20.59
CA ILE A 55 22.58 -15.92 -21.95
C ILE A 55 23.53 -16.77 -22.79
N THR A 56 23.07 -17.93 -23.25
CA THR A 56 23.92 -18.92 -23.92
C THR A 56 24.09 -18.69 -25.42
N ASN A 57 23.15 -18.00 -26.06
CA ASN A 57 23.10 -17.84 -27.51
C ASN A 57 23.71 -16.53 -28.02
N ILE A 58 24.58 -15.90 -27.23
CA ILE A 58 25.21 -14.62 -27.54
C ILE A 58 26.69 -14.67 -27.17
N ASN A 59 27.55 -14.30 -28.11
CA ASN A 59 28.98 -14.18 -27.85
C ASN A 59 29.26 -12.88 -27.10
N TYR A 60 30.08 -12.97 -26.06
CA TYR A 60 30.52 -11.81 -25.31
C TYR A 60 31.53 -11.00 -26.13
N THR A 61 31.33 -9.69 -26.21
CA THR A 61 32.26 -8.73 -26.79
C THR A 61 32.68 -7.69 -25.75
N ASP A 62 33.84 -7.07 -25.94
CA ASP A 62 34.35 -6.05 -25.01
C ASP A 62 33.44 -4.81 -24.91
N ASP A 63 32.60 -4.56 -25.92
CA ASP A 63 31.62 -3.47 -25.88
C ASP A 63 30.62 -3.63 -24.73
N TYR A 64 30.32 -4.87 -24.30
CA TYR A 64 29.45 -5.12 -23.15
C TYR A 64 30.08 -4.75 -21.80
N LYS A 65 31.39 -4.49 -21.74
CA LYS A 65 32.03 -3.93 -20.54
C LYS A 65 31.68 -2.46 -20.33
N ASN A 66 31.40 -1.74 -21.42
CA ASN A 66 31.15 -0.31 -21.38
C ASN A 66 29.65 -0.03 -21.41
N SER A 67 29.08 0.42 -20.29
CA SER A 67 27.65 0.77 -20.20
C SER A 67 27.21 1.91 -21.13
N GLN A 68 28.16 2.69 -21.65
CA GLN A 68 27.90 3.75 -22.61
C GLN A 68 27.91 3.27 -24.07
N SER A 69 28.39 2.05 -24.35
CA SER A 69 28.41 1.50 -25.71
C SER A 69 26.98 1.24 -26.21
N ASP A 70 26.81 1.36 -27.52
CA ASP A 70 25.52 1.07 -28.17
C ASP A 70 25.18 -0.41 -28.05
N ALA A 71 26.18 -1.31 -28.07
CA ALA A 71 25.98 -2.73 -27.87
C ALA A 71 25.42 -3.04 -26.47
N TYR A 72 25.98 -2.44 -25.42
CA TYR A 72 25.47 -2.61 -24.05
C TYR A 72 24.04 -2.09 -23.93
N LYS A 73 23.76 -0.88 -24.44
CA LYS A 73 22.44 -0.26 -24.36
C LYS A 73 21.39 -1.09 -25.10
N SER A 74 21.71 -1.55 -26.31
CA SER A 74 20.83 -2.39 -27.12
C SER A 74 20.56 -3.73 -26.46
N MET A 75 21.61 -4.40 -25.94
CA MET A 75 21.46 -5.68 -25.26
C MET A 75 20.66 -5.54 -23.96
N SER A 76 20.94 -4.50 -23.17
CA SER A 76 20.21 -4.20 -21.95
C SER A 76 18.73 -3.97 -22.23
N ALA A 77 18.40 -3.17 -23.25
CA ALA A 77 17.01 -2.93 -23.65
C ALA A 77 16.29 -4.21 -24.09
N GLN A 78 16.96 -5.08 -24.84
CA GLN A 78 16.39 -6.38 -25.23
C GLN A 78 16.12 -7.28 -24.02
N ILE A 79 17.08 -7.39 -23.09
CA ILE A 79 16.92 -8.17 -21.86
C ILE A 79 15.80 -7.61 -20.99
N GLU A 80 15.80 -6.30 -20.75
CA GLU A 80 14.77 -5.60 -19.95
C GLU A 80 13.38 -5.81 -20.56
N GLY A 81 13.26 -5.76 -21.89
CA GLY A 81 12.00 -6.02 -22.61
C GLY A 81 11.51 -7.46 -22.48
N ILE A 82 12.41 -8.44 -22.59
CA ILE A 82 12.05 -9.87 -22.41
C ILE A 82 11.60 -10.13 -20.97
N ILE A 83 12.31 -9.58 -19.98
CA ILE A 83 11.95 -9.75 -18.57
C ILE A 83 10.59 -9.11 -18.31
N SER A 84 10.40 -7.86 -18.75
CA SER A 84 9.12 -7.15 -18.61
C SER A 84 7.95 -7.98 -19.17
N LYS A 85 8.07 -8.43 -20.43
CA LYS A 85 7.06 -9.30 -21.06
C LYS A 85 6.84 -10.61 -20.29
N THR A 86 7.88 -11.18 -19.70
CA THR A 86 7.77 -12.42 -18.92
C THR A 86 6.97 -12.18 -17.64
N PHE A 87 7.28 -11.12 -16.90
CA PHE A 87 6.57 -10.77 -15.67
C PHE A 87 5.11 -10.34 -15.94
N ASP A 88 4.86 -9.63 -17.04
CA ASP A 88 3.50 -9.27 -17.48
C ASP A 88 2.60 -10.48 -17.75
N ASN A 89 3.19 -11.59 -18.19
CA ASN A 89 2.50 -12.86 -18.46
C ASN A 89 2.57 -13.85 -17.28
N SER A 90 2.97 -13.40 -16.10
CA SER A 90 3.09 -14.23 -14.90
C SER A 90 2.01 -13.92 -13.86
N ASP A 91 1.87 -14.78 -12.86
CA ASP A 91 0.97 -14.57 -11.72
C ASP A 91 1.35 -13.34 -10.88
N VAL A 92 2.58 -12.85 -11.01
CA VAL A 92 3.09 -11.68 -10.27
C VAL A 92 3.04 -10.38 -11.08
N LYS A 93 2.35 -10.35 -12.22
CA LYS A 93 2.26 -9.14 -13.07
C LYS A 93 1.84 -7.87 -12.33
N ASN A 94 0.91 -8.00 -11.36
CA ASN A 94 0.39 -6.86 -10.59
C ASN A 94 1.37 -6.38 -9.50
N GLN A 95 2.41 -7.17 -9.22
CA GLN A 95 3.47 -6.86 -8.25
C GLN A 95 4.74 -6.37 -8.95
N TYR A 96 4.88 -6.66 -10.24
CA TYR A 96 6.00 -6.20 -11.05
C TYR A 96 5.84 -4.72 -11.42
N SER A 97 6.97 -4.01 -11.45
CA SER A 97 7.03 -2.60 -11.85
C SER A 97 8.01 -2.40 -13.01
N SER A 98 9.28 -2.79 -12.83
CA SER A 98 10.30 -2.65 -13.87
C SER A 98 11.52 -3.52 -13.58
N THR A 99 12.42 -3.60 -14.55
CA THR A 99 13.74 -4.24 -14.40
C THR A 99 14.80 -3.38 -15.04
N LYS A 100 16.00 -3.41 -14.45
CA LYS A 100 17.18 -2.74 -14.99
C LYS A 100 18.36 -3.70 -15.06
N VAL A 101 19.06 -3.73 -16.18
CA VAL A 101 20.34 -4.42 -16.33
C VAL A 101 21.45 -3.58 -15.71
N ILE A 102 22.10 -4.13 -14.69
CA ILE A 102 23.18 -3.48 -13.95
C ILE A 102 24.58 -3.76 -14.52
N SER A 103 24.76 -4.92 -15.16
CA SER A 103 26.02 -5.33 -15.78
C SER A 103 25.81 -6.47 -16.77
N ILE A 104 26.71 -6.55 -17.76
CA ILE A 104 26.81 -7.67 -18.70
C ILE A 104 28.24 -8.20 -18.59
N ARG A 105 28.38 -9.48 -18.27
CA ARG A 105 29.65 -10.15 -17.93
C ARG A 105 29.68 -11.58 -18.43
#